data_AF-A0A813QIC3-F1
#
_entry.id   AF-A0A813QIC3-F1
#
_cell.length_a   1.000
_cell.length_b   1.000
_cell.length_c   1.000
_cell.angle_alpha   90.00
_cell.angle_beta   90.00
_cell.angle_gamma   90.00
#
_symmetry.space_group_name_H-M   'P 1'
#
loop_
_entity.id
_entity.type
_entity.pdbx_description
1 polymer ?
#
loop_
_entity_poly.entity_id
_entity_poly.type
_entity_poly.pdbx_seq_one_letter_code
_entity_poly.pdbx_strand_id
1 'polypeptide(L)'
;MASLMDAQKPHCQPRTVHEYHGHIIGYAAGELIRRVDLHHRTYNQFVRDKLDREFYVVILNDEVEARVSPVDTSNVFSMDSQTQKKSLSCSAASPLESSLMIFNGTRLHCVAIPSVNEITNARSLARIYYLLIGDINEYGKKQKRLLSEQTLIEATKNVTPTDEPDRNWYNMSTNFGKGRFQIYSDCFNIFGDGVFSHSDIILDLYL
;
A
#
# COMPACT_ATOMS: atom_id res chain seq x y z
N MET A 1 -10.35 -2.55 -14.36
CA MET A 1 -9.02 -1.95 -14.11
C MET A 1 -7.90 -2.69 -14.86
N ALA A 2 -7.72 -4.00 -14.67
CA ALA A 2 -6.65 -4.76 -15.35
C ALA A 2 -6.59 -4.57 -16.89
N SER A 3 -7.73 -4.62 -17.57
CA SER A 3 -7.81 -4.37 -19.02
C SER A 3 -7.42 -2.94 -19.43
N LEU A 4 -7.70 -1.95 -18.59
CA LEU A 4 -7.30 -0.55 -18.84
C LEU A 4 -5.79 -0.38 -18.70
N MET A 5 -5.18 -1.03 -17.70
CA MET A 5 -3.73 -1.03 -17.51
C MET A 5 -3.02 -1.73 -18.68
N ASP A 6 -3.55 -2.86 -19.15
CA ASP A 6 -2.99 -3.63 -20.28
C ASP A 6 -3.06 -2.85 -21.61
N ALA A 7 -4.13 -2.07 -21.79
CA ALA A 7 -4.28 -1.20 -22.96
C ALA A 7 -3.40 0.05 -22.92
N GLN A 8 -2.84 0.42 -21.76
CA GLN A 8 -2.03 1.62 -21.62
C GLN A 8 -0.59 1.37 -22.07
N LYS A 9 -0.10 2.20 -23.00
CA LYS A 9 1.32 2.24 -23.33
C LYS A 9 2.12 2.83 -22.15
N PRO A 10 3.25 2.21 -21.76
CA PRO A 10 4.14 2.80 -20.76
C PRO A 10 4.54 4.22 -21.13
N HIS A 11 4.58 5.13 -20.16
CA HIS A 11 4.99 6.52 -20.37
C HIS A 11 6.49 6.67 -20.66
N CYS A 12 7.27 5.66 -20.31
CA CYS A 12 8.71 5.56 -20.51
C CYS A 12 9.06 4.11 -20.85
N GLN A 13 10.27 3.90 -21.38
CA GLN A 13 10.77 2.56 -21.60
C GLN A 13 10.89 1.82 -20.25
N PRO A 14 10.32 0.61 -20.10
CA PRO A 14 10.44 -0.15 -18.86
C PRO A 14 11.91 -0.35 -18.46
N ARG A 15 12.19 -0.30 -17.16
CA ARG A 15 13.55 -0.44 -16.57
C ARG A 15 14.52 0.71 -16.89
N THR A 16 14.04 1.83 -17.43
CA THR A 16 14.87 3.02 -17.65
C THR A 16 14.70 4.10 -16.60
N VAL A 17 13.49 4.19 -16.02
CA VAL A 17 13.17 5.11 -14.92
C VAL A 17 12.19 4.45 -13.96
N HIS A 18 12.13 4.97 -12.73
CA HIS A 18 11.10 4.59 -11.76
C HIS A 18 10.12 5.73 -11.44
N GLU A 19 8.88 5.33 -11.15
CA GLU A 19 7.76 6.22 -10.86
C GLU A 19 6.92 5.61 -9.72
N TYR A 20 6.52 6.42 -8.75
CA TYR A 20 5.54 5.99 -7.75
C TYR A 20 4.16 5.76 -8.41
N HIS A 21 3.63 4.55 -8.29
CA HIS A 21 2.34 4.12 -8.85
C HIS A 21 1.28 4.02 -7.74
N GLY A 22 0.81 5.17 -7.24
CA GLY A 22 0.06 5.25 -5.98
C GLY A 22 -1.31 4.55 -5.95
N HIS A 23 -1.91 4.29 -7.11
CA HIS A 23 -3.22 3.64 -7.18
C HIS A 23 -3.19 2.31 -7.93
N ILE A 24 -2.45 2.25 -9.05
CA ILE A 24 -2.50 1.11 -9.96
C ILE A 24 -1.67 -0.09 -9.53
N ILE A 25 -0.67 0.10 -8.67
CA ILE A 25 0.16 -1.03 -8.23
C ILE A 25 -0.66 -2.07 -7.44
N GLY A 26 -1.59 -1.65 -6.58
CA GLY A 26 -2.44 -2.57 -5.84
C GLY A 26 -3.37 -3.35 -6.76
N TYR A 27 -3.89 -2.72 -7.82
CA TYR A 27 -4.66 -3.43 -8.84
C TYR A 27 -3.80 -4.44 -9.61
N ALA A 28 -2.55 -4.10 -9.93
CA ALA A 28 -1.61 -5.01 -10.57
C ALA A 28 -1.27 -6.20 -9.65
N ALA A 29 -1.02 -5.95 -8.36
CA ALA A 29 -0.76 -6.98 -7.36
C ALA A 29 -1.99 -7.87 -7.12
N GLY A 30 -3.18 -7.29 -7.05
CA GLY A 30 -4.44 -8.02 -6.92
C GLY A 30 -4.73 -8.90 -8.13
N GLU A 31 -4.45 -8.42 -9.34
CA GLU A 31 -4.56 -9.23 -10.57
C GLU A 31 -3.51 -10.34 -10.61
N LEU A 32 -2.29 -10.08 -10.15
CA LEU A 32 -1.26 -11.12 -10.00
C LEU A 32 -1.75 -12.22 -9.06
N ILE A 33 -2.22 -11.86 -7.86
CA ILE A 33 -2.79 -12.80 -6.88
C ILE A 33 -3.90 -13.63 -7.53
N ARG A 34 -4.85 -13.00 -8.21
CA ARG A 34 -5.96 -13.69 -8.87
C ARG A 34 -5.49 -14.71 -9.91
N ARG A 35 -4.38 -14.45 -10.60
CA ARG A 35 -3.80 -15.34 -11.62
C ARG A 35 -2.99 -16.49 -11.01
N VAL A 36 -2.24 -16.24 -9.94
CA VAL A 36 -1.34 -17.24 -9.34
C VAL A 36 -1.99 -18.09 -8.24
N ASP A 37 -3.02 -17.57 -7.59
CA ASP A 37 -3.76 -18.30 -6.56
C ASP A 37 -4.58 -19.42 -7.20
N LEU A 38 -4.41 -20.65 -6.71
CA LEU A 38 -5.10 -21.85 -7.22
C LEU A 38 -6.63 -21.74 -7.11
N HIS A 39 -7.12 -20.97 -6.13
CA HIS A 39 -8.53 -20.73 -5.92
C HIS A 39 -9.03 -19.45 -6.61
N HIS A 40 -8.16 -18.76 -7.35
CA HIS A 40 -8.45 -17.51 -8.04
C HIS A 40 -9.13 -16.47 -7.15
N ARG A 41 -8.76 -16.43 -5.86
CA ARG A 41 -9.36 -15.52 -4.89
C ARG A 41 -9.11 -14.07 -5.28
N THR A 42 -10.09 -13.23 -4.97
CA THR A 42 -9.92 -11.78 -5.04
C THR A 42 -8.88 -11.31 -4.01
N TYR A 43 -8.28 -10.15 -4.23
CA TYR A 43 -7.32 -9.54 -3.29
C TYR A 43 -7.86 -9.52 -1.84
N ASN A 44 -9.10 -9.05 -1.65
CA ASN A 44 -9.75 -9.02 -0.34
C ASN A 44 -9.91 -10.41 0.29
N GLN A 45 -10.34 -11.41 -0.47
CA GLN A 45 -10.46 -12.79 0.02
C GLN A 45 -9.09 -13.38 0.39
N PHE A 46 -8.07 -13.11 -0.41
CA PHE A 46 -6.72 -13.58 -0.16
C PHE A 46 -6.13 -12.96 1.11
N VAL A 47 -6.25 -11.64 1.26
CA VAL A 47 -5.74 -10.90 2.43
C VAL A 47 -6.45 -11.34 3.71
N ARG A 48 -7.78 -11.44 3.70
CA ARG A 48 -8.56 -11.86 4.88
C ARG A 48 -8.28 -13.29 5.34
N ASP A 49 -7.87 -14.17 4.43
CA ASP A 49 -7.45 -15.53 4.78
C ASP A 49 -6.07 -15.58 5.46
N LYS A 50 -5.21 -14.59 5.20
CA LYS A 50 -3.79 -14.60 5.63
C LYS A 50 -3.47 -13.67 6.78
N LEU A 51 -4.17 -12.54 6.91
CA LEU A 51 -3.84 -11.48 7.85
C LEU A 51 -4.74 -11.49 9.10
N ASP A 52 -4.40 -10.61 10.05
CA ASP A 52 -5.15 -10.37 11.27
C ASP A 52 -6.61 -9.94 10.96
N ARG A 53 -7.52 -10.22 11.90
CA ARG A 53 -8.96 -9.97 11.75
C ARG A 53 -9.33 -8.49 11.66
N GLU A 54 -8.44 -7.62 12.12
CA GLU A 54 -8.63 -6.17 12.17
C GLU A 54 -7.86 -5.43 11.07
N PHE A 55 -7.69 -6.09 9.91
CA PHE A 55 -7.23 -5.48 8.66
C PHE A 55 -8.30 -5.66 7.58
N TYR A 56 -8.99 -4.57 7.25
CA TYR A 56 -10.16 -4.56 6.38
C TYR A 56 -9.82 -3.98 5.02
N VAL A 57 -9.88 -4.81 3.98
CA VAL A 57 -9.84 -4.34 2.59
C VAL A 57 -11.23 -3.91 2.11
N VAL A 58 -12.28 -4.53 2.64
CA VAL A 58 -13.67 -4.18 2.40
C VAL A 58 -14.47 -4.37 3.69
N ILE A 59 -15.25 -3.36 4.06
CA ILE A 59 -16.20 -3.42 5.15
C ILE A 59 -17.60 -3.68 4.56
N LEU A 60 -18.27 -4.72 5.04
CA LEU A 60 -19.64 -5.10 4.62
C LEU A 60 -20.60 -5.24 5.81
N ASN A 61 -20.13 -5.00 7.03
CA ASN A 61 -20.89 -5.16 8.26
C ASN A 61 -20.97 -3.80 8.99
N ASP A 62 -22.18 -3.37 9.31
CA ASP A 62 -22.47 -2.14 10.04
C ASP A 62 -21.78 -2.10 11.42
N GLU A 63 -21.59 -3.25 12.09
CA GLU A 63 -20.87 -3.30 13.37
C GLU A 63 -19.38 -2.96 13.22
N VAL A 64 -18.77 -3.31 12.08
CA VAL A 64 -17.39 -2.94 11.78
C VAL A 64 -17.32 -1.49 11.33
N GLU A 65 -18.29 -1.06 10.51
CA GLU A 65 -18.40 0.33 10.05
C GLU A 65 -18.52 1.32 11.21
N ALA A 66 -19.32 0.99 12.24
CA ALA A 66 -19.48 1.81 13.43
C ALA A 66 -18.19 2.00 14.26
N ARG A 67 -17.15 1.17 14.03
CA ARG A 67 -15.84 1.30 14.69
C ARG A 67 -14.84 2.13 13.88
N VAL A 68 -15.16 2.52 12.65
CA VAL A 68 -14.26 3.30 11.81
C VAL A 68 -14.20 4.73 12.34
N SER A 69 -13.01 5.17 12.73
CA SER A 69 -12.79 6.57 13.09
C SER A 69 -12.78 7.42 11.83
N PRO A 70 -13.51 8.55 11.79
CA PRO A 70 -13.42 9.46 10.66
C PRO A 70 -12.01 10.04 10.56
N VAL A 71 -11.55 10.17 9.33
CA VAL A 71 -10.33 10.86 8.95
C VAL A 71 -10.57 12.35 9.04
N ASP A 72 -9.76 13.04 9.85
CA ASP A 72 -9.71 14.50 9.90
C ASP A 72 -8.78 15.02 8.81
N THR A 73 -9.34 15.80 7.87
CA THR A 73 -8.60 16.38 6.75
C THR A 73 -8.34 17.88 6.95
N SER A 74 -8.56 18.42 8.14
CA SER A 74 -8.36 19.85 8.43
C SER A 74 -6.89 20.27 8.33
N ASN A 75 -5.95 19.36 8.60
CA ASN A 75 -4.51 19.61 8.60
C ASN A 75 -3.76 18.89 7.48
N VAL A 76 -4.44 18.51 6.40
CA VAL A 76 -3.73 17.94 5.24
C VAL A 76 -3.01 19.04 4.52
N PHE A 77 -1.68 18.95 4.44
CA PHE A 77 -0.94 19.70 3.43
C PHE A 77 -1.48 19.32 2.05
N SER A 78 -2.20 20.24 1.40
CA SER A 78 -2.68 20.01 0.05
C SER A 78 -1.46 19.85 -0.86
N MET A 79 -1.24 18.65 -1.38
CA MET A 79 -0.34 18.48 -2.51
C MET A 79 -0.91 19.29 -3.67
N ASP A 80 -0.14 20.24 -4.20
CA ASP A 80 -0.59 21.09 -5.29
C ASP A 80 -0.98 20.25 -6.51
N SER A 81 -2.28 20.16 -6.75
CA SER A 81 -2.92 19.40 -7.84
C SER A 81 -2.44 19.78 -9.24
N GLN A 82 -1.80 20.95 -9.40
CA GLN A 82 -1.33 21.46 -10.69
C GLN A 82 -0.13 20.68 -11.27
N THR A 83 0.60 19.91 -10.45
CA THR A 83 1.78 19.15 -10.89
C THR A 83 1.51 17.66 -11.15
N GLN A 84 0.33 17.15 -10.79
CA GLN A 84 0.00 15.74 -11.01
C GLN A 84 -0.32 15.47 -12.47
N LYS A 85 0.58 14.78 -13.17
CA LYS A 85 0.33 14.27 -14.53
C LYS A 85 -0.96 13.46 -14.52
N LYS A 86 -1.87 13.75 -15.46
CA LYS A 86 -3.05 12.92 -15.77
C LYS A 86 -2.62 11.58 -16.39
N SER A 87 -2.04 10.74 -15.57
CA SER A 87 -1.53 9.40 -15.89
C SER A 87 -2.18 8.39 -14.95
N LEU A 88 -2.40 7.15 -15.40
CA LEU A 88 -2.82 6.07 -14.51
C LEU A 88 -1.79 5.79 -13.41
N SER A 89 -0.51 6.13 -13.58
CA SER A 89 0.49 6.04 -12.50
C SER A 89 0.28 7.08 -11.38
N CYS A 90 -0.53 8.11 -11.63
CA CYS A 90 -0.78 9.24 -10.72
C CYS A 90 -2.30 9.55 -10.67
N SER A 91 -2.72 10.78 -10.98
CA SER A 91 -4.08 11.26 -10.72
C SER A 91 -5.19 10.58 -11.52
N ALA A 92 -4.92 10.01 -12.70
CA ALA A 92 -5.98 9.47 -13.56
C ALA A 92 -6.55 8.13 -13.07
N ALA A 93 -5.84 7.43 -12.19
CA ALA A 93 -6.34 6.24 -11.50
C ALA A 93 -6.92 6.56 -10.11
N SER A 94 -6.89 7.84 -9.73
CA SER A 94 -7.37 8.28 -8.45
C SER A 94 -8.89 8.44 -8.46
N PRO A 95 -9.62 7.84 -7.51
CA PRO A 95 -11.00 8.27 -7.23
C PRO A 95 -11.04 9.67 -6.60
N LEU A 96 -9.87 10.26 -6.25
CA LEU A 96 -9.70 11.50 -5.48
C LEU A 96 -9.79 12.78 -6.34
N GLU A 97 -10.50 12.79 -7.47
CA GLU A 97 -10.93 14.08 -8.07
C GLU A 97 -11.80 14.89 -7.08
N SER A 98 -12.29 14.23 -6.03
CA SER A 98 -12.99 14.81 -4.88
C SER A 98 -12.14 14.71 -3.61
N SER A 99 -12.29 15.72 -2.74
CA SER A 99 -11.74 15.86 -1.39
C SER A 99 -11.36 14.56 -0.67
N LEU A 100 -10.27 14.57 0.11
CA LEU A 100 -9.86 13.49 1.01
C LEU A 100 -10.98 13.03 1.96
N MET A 101 -12.03 13.84 2.14
CA MET A 101 -13.27 13.46 2.80
C MET A 101 -13.97 12.22 2.18
N ILE A 102 -13.65 11.83 0.95
CA ILE A 102 -14.17 10.60 0.35
C ILE A 102 -13.79 9.35 1.15
N PHE A 103 -12.67 9.40 1.91
CA PHE A 103 -12.26 8.32 2.81
C PHE A 103 -13.17 8.14 4.01
N ASN A 104 -14.09 9.06 4.29
CA ASN A 104 -15.11 8.91 5.32
C ASN A 104 -16.44 8.32 4.77
N GLY A 105 -16.51 8.08 3.46
CA GLY A 105 -17.71 7.56 2.82
C GLY A 105 -17.80 6.05 2.91
N THR A 106 -18.90 5.53 3.46
CA THR A 106 -19.21 4.09 3.52
C THR A 106 -19.08 3.40 2.16
N ARG A 107 -19.43 4.11 1.07
CA ARG A 107 -19.31 3.60 -0.30
C ARG A 107 -17.86 3.28 -0.69
N LEU A 108 -16.88 4.03 -0.16
CA LEU A 108 -15.46 3.74 -0.36
C LEU A 108 -14.99 2.58 0.53
N HIS A 109 -15.53 2.44 1.74
CA HIS A 109 -15.22 1.31 2.62
C HIS A 109 -15.74 -0.04 2.06
N CYS A 110 -16.83 -0.01 1.29
CA CYS A 110 -17.47 -1.18 0.69
C CYS A 110 -16.82 -1.66 -0.63
N VAL A 111 -15.75 -1.04 -1.11
CA VAL A 111 -15.04 -1.44 -2.33
C VAL A 111 -13.61 -1.85 -2.02
N ALA A 112 -12.99 -2.69 -2.85
CA ALA A 112 -11.58 -3.05 -2.70
C ALA A 112 -10.75 -2.18 -3.64
N ILE A 113 -9.95 -1.26 -3.09
CA ILE A 113 -8.97 -0.46 -3.82
C ILE A 113 -7.60 -0.74 -3.17
N PRO A 114 -6.87 -1.79 -3.63
CA PRO A 114 -5.74 -2.41 -2.92
C PRO A 114 -4.48 -1.55 -2.67
N SER A 115 -4.57 -0.23 -2.79
CA SER A 115 -3.47 0.71 -2.57
C SER A 115 -3.83 1.88 -1.67
N VAL A 116 -5.10 2.08 -1.32
CA VAL A 116 -5.50 3.35 -0.68
C VAL A 116 -6.63 3.24 0.34
N ASN A 117 -7.43 2.17 0.35
CA ASN A 117 -8.66 2.16 1.14
C ASN A 117 -8.74 1.04 2.17
N GLU A 118 -7.61 0.42 2.49
CA GLU A 118 -7.50 -0.51 3.60
C GLU A 118 -7.64 0.21 4.94
N ILE A 119 -8.46 -0.34 5.83
CA ILE A 119 -8.73 0.19 7.17
C ILE A 119 -8.17 -0.77 8.20
N THR A 120 -7.31 -0.27 9.08
CA THR A 120 -6.66 -1.04 10.16
C THR A 120 -6.38 -0.13 11.35
N ASN A 121 -5.92 -0.73 12.44
CA ASN A 121 -5.43 0.00 13.62
C ASN A 121 -3.93 -0.27 13.84
N ALA A 122 -3.29 0.58 14.64
CA ALA A 122 -1.85 0.49 14.91
C ALA A 122 -1.40 -0.86 15.47
N ARG A 123 -2.21 -1.48 16.34
CA ARG A 123 -1.91 -2.80 16.91
C ARG A 123 -1.89 -3.88 15.83
N SER A 124 -2.91 -3.91 14.98
CA SER A 124 -3.05 -4.91 13.92
C SER A 124 -2.00 -4.71 12.84
N LEU A 125 -1.68 -3.46 12.49
CA LEU A 125 -0.59 -3.14 11.58
C LEU A 125 0.77 -3.61 12.14
N ALA A 126 1.06 -3.34 13.42
CA ALA A 126 2.29 -3.81 14.06
C ALA A 126 2.38 -5.34 14.08
N ARG A 127 1.25 -6.04 14.31
CA ARG A 127 1.18 -7.50 14.23
C ARG A 127 1.45 -8.02 12.82
N ILE A 128 0.94 -7.36 11.78
CA ILE A 128 1.22 -7.73 10.38
C ILE A 128 2.71 -7.61 10.10
N TYR A 129 3.34 -6.49 10.46
CA TYR A 129 4.80 -6.32 10.28
C TYR A 129 5.60 -7.35 11.07
N TYR A 130 5.19 -7.67 12.30
CA TYR A 130 5.84 -8.71 13.09
C TYR A 130 5.73 -10.09 12.43
N LEU A 131 4.58 -10.43 11.84
CA LEU A 131 4.38 -11.67 11.10
C LEU A 131 5.25 -11.78 9.83
N LEU A 132 5.80 -10.68 9.30
CA LEU A 132 6.75 -10.76 8.18
C LEU A 132 8.12 -11.28 8.64
N ILE A 133 8.49 -11.00 9.89
CA ILE A 133 9.83 -11.28 10.44
C ILE A 133 9.85 -12.47 11.41
N GLY A 134 8.73 -12.81 12.06
CA GLY A 134 8.70 -13.81 13.12
C GLY A 134 7.32 -14.44 13.40
N ASP A 135 7.34 -15.47 14.24
CA ASP A 135 6.15 -16.21 14.67
C ASP A 135 5.52 -15.56 15.90
N ILE A 136 4.20 -15.36 15.89
CA ILE A 136 3.45 -14.89 17.07
C ILE A 136 3.07 -16.09 17.94
N ASN A 137 3.45 -16.03 19.22
CA ASN A 137 3.05 -17.00 20.24
C ASN A 137 2.40 -16.26 21.42
N GLU A 138 1.10 -16.01 21.33
CA GLU A 138 0.35 -15.24 22.34
C GLU A 138 -0.94 -15.95 22.73
N TYR A 139 -1.30 -15.94 24.01
CA TYR A 139 -2.58 -16.46 24.53
C TYR A 139 -2.93 -17.88 24.06
N GLY A 140 -1.91 -18.75 23.93
CA GLY A 140 -2.08 -20.12 23.43
C GLY A 140 -2.34 -20.25 21.93
N LYS A 141 -2.36 -19.14 21.18
CA LYS A 141 -2.46 -19.13 19.71
C LYS A 141 -1.06 -18.98 19.11
N LYS A 142 -0.72 -19.91 18.22
CA LYS A 142 0.51 -19.87 17.43
C LYS A 142 0.17 -19.46 16.01
N GLN A 143 0.76 -18.38 15.54
CA GLN A 143 0.66 -17.95 14.15
C GLN A 143 2.07 -17.88 13.57
N LYS A 144 2.31 -18.66 12.52
CA LYS A 144 3.61 -18.69 11.84
C LYS A 144 3.80 -17.42 11.02
N ARG A 145 5.06 -17.02 10.86
CA ARG A 145 5.49 -15.97 9.95
C ARG A 145 4.96 -16.19 8.53
N LEU A 146 4.63 -15.09 7.86
CA LEU A 146 4.04 -15.07 6.52
C LEU A 146 5.06 -15.34 5.41
N LEU A 147 6.28 -14.83 5.59
CA LEU A 147 7.38 -14.96 4.62
C LEU A 147 8.48 -15.81 5.23
N SER A 148 9.12 -16.68 4.45
CA SER A 148 10.39 -17.27 4.89
C SER A 148 11.49 -16.20 5.02
N GLU A 149 12.56 -16.49 5.74
CA GLU A 149 13.69 -15.56 5.86
C GLU A 149 14.31 -15.22 4.50
N GLN A 150 14.49 -16.24 3.66
CA GLN A 150 14.97 -16.05 2.30
C GLN A 150 14.02 -15.18 1.46
N THR A 151 12.71 -15.40 1.59
CA THR A 151 11.71 -14.58 0.89
C THR A 151 11.72 -13.14 1.37
N LEU A 152 11.90 -12.92 2.67
CA LEU A 152 11.98 -11.57 3.24
C LEU A 152 13.20 -10.82 2.70
N ILE A 153 14.39 -11.44 2.74
CA ILE A 153 15.63 -10.86 2.19
C ILE A 153 15.47 -10.53 0.71
N GLU A 154 14.86 -11.42 -0.07
CA GLU A 154 14.60 -11.19 -1.48
C GLU A 154 13.55 -10.09 -1.74
N ALA A 155 12.62 -9.90 -0.82
CA ALA A 155 11.59 -8.87 -0.90
C ALA A 155 12.11 -7.49 -0.52
N THR A 156 13.03 -7.40 0.45
CA THR A 156 13.60 -6.14 0.94
C THR A 156 14.85 -5.69 0.18
N LYS A 157 15.31 -6.47 -0.81
CA LYS A 157 16.41 -6.07 -1.68
C LYS A 157 16.00 -4.89 -2.58
N ASN A 158 16.84 -3.86 -2.66
CA ASN A 158 16.61 -2.72 -3.53
C ASN A 158 16.44 -3.15 -4.99
N VAL A 159 15.35 -2.71 -5.62
CA VAL A 159 15.07 -2.92 -7.05
C VAL A 159 15.00 -1.60 -7.83
N THR A 160 15.11 -0.45 -7.18
CA THR A 160 15.22 0.85 -7.85
C THR A 160 16.69 1.26 -7.99
N PRO A 161 17.04 2.01 -9.04
CA PRO A 161 18.37 2.60 -9.15
C PRO A 161 18.66 3.53 -7.97
N THR A 162 19.84 3.39 -7.38
CA THR A 162 20.33 4.30 -6.33
C THR A 162 20.48 5.71 -6.90
N ASP A 163 20.08 6.72 -6.14
CA ASP A 163 20.22 8.16 -6.47
C ASP A 163 19.44 8.65 -7.70
N GLU A 164 18.52 7.84 -8.23
CA GLU A 164 17.59 8.32 -9.24
C GLU A 164 16.39 9.01 -8.55
N PRO A 165 16.01 10.23 -8.97
CA PRO A 165 14.83 10.89 -8.42
C PRO A 165 13.55 10.22 -8.93
N ASP A 166 12.60 9.95 -8.03
CA ASP A 166 11.28 9.46 -8.42
C ASP A 166 10.54 10.55 -9.19
N ARG A 167 10.17 10.23 -10.43
CA ARG A 167 9.58 11.19 -11.37
C ARG A 167 8.17 11.64 -10.97
N ASN A 168 7.46 10.87 -10.13
CA ASN A 168 6.15 11.23 -9.61
C ASN A 168 6.19 11.66 -8.13
N TRP A 169 7.22 11.24 -7.37
CA TRP A 169 7.35 11.55 -5.95
C TRP A 169 8.42 12.63 -5.68
N TYR A 170 8.03 13.89 -5.86
CA TYR A 170 8.80 15.08 -5.45
C TYR A 170 10.26 15.16 -5.91
N ASN A 171 10.66 14.36 -6.92
CA ASN A 171 12.03 14.27 -7.40
C ASN A 171 13.04 13.91 -6.29
N MET A 172 12.60 13.11 -5.31
CA MET A 172 13.43 12.60 -4.22
C MET A 172 14.00 11.22 -4.58
N SER A 173 15.21 10.92 -4.13
CA SER A 173 15.82 9.60 -4.32
C SER A 173 15.15 8.57 -3.41
N THR A 174 14.21 7.78 -3.95
CA THR A 174 13.49 6.75 -3.18
C THR A 174 14.01 5.36 -3.49
N ASN A 175 14.20 4.54 -2.46
CA ASN A 175 14.55 3.14 -2.61
C ASN A 175 13.35 2.24 -2.31
N PHE A 176 13.07 1.30 -3.21
CA PHE A 176 11.99 0.33 -3.03
C PHE A 176 12.49 -1.11 -3.18
N GLY A 177 11.97 -1.99 -2.31
CA GLY A 177 12.03 -3.44 -2.46
C GLY A 177 10.87 -4.02 -3.29
N LYS A 178 10.89 -5.33 -3.51
CA LYS A 178 9.77 -6.04 -4.16
C LYS A 178 8.53 -5.97 -3.25
N GLY A 179 7.38 -5.68 -3.84
CA GLY A 179 6.15 -5.43 -3.08
C GLY A 179 6.04 -4.02 -2.52
N ARG A 180 6.88 -3.09 -2.99
CA ARG A 180 6.89 -1.66 -2.61
C ARG A 180 7.26 -1.37 -1.16
N PHE A 181 7.98 -2.28 -0.51
CA PHE A 181 8.61 -1.90 0.76
C PHE A 181 9.53 -0.71 0.53
N GLN A 182 9.25 0.41 1.19
CA GLN A 182 10.18 1.52 1.34
C GLN A 182 11.34 1.00 2.17
N ILE A 183 12.54 1.05 1.60
CA ILE A 183 13.75 0.61 2.27
C ILE A 183 14.63 1.81 2.58
N TYR A 184 15.56 1.60 3.50
CA TYR A 184 16.50 2.63 3.93
C TYR A 184 17.12 3.39 2.74
N SER A 185 17.03 4.72 2.82
CA SER A 185 17.53 5.69 1.84
C SER A 185 17.76 7.04 2.54
N ASP A 186 18.41 7.99 1.86
CA ASP A 186 18.66 9.32 2.42
C ASP A 186 17.36 10.05 2.80
N CYS A 187 16.26 9.79 2.08
CA CYS A 187 14.94 10.34 2.41
C CYS A 187 14.16 9.53 3.47
N PHE A 188 14.64 8.31 3.80
CA PHE A 188 14.01 7.41 4.76
C PHE A 188 15.09 6.78 5.65
N ASN A 189 15.66 7.59 6.55
CA ASN A 189 16.83 7.23 7.36
C ASN A 189 16.50 6.88 8.82
N ILE A 190 15.21 6.89 9.18
CA ILE A 190 14.73 6.94 10.57
C ILE A 190 15.16 5.76 11.47
N PHE A 191 15.60 4.63 10.90
CA PHE A 191 15.97 3.44 11.69
C PHE A 191 17.21 2.67 11.18
N GLY A 192 17.94 3.19 10.19
CA GLY A 192 19.16 2.56 9.67
C GLY A 192 18.94 1.41 8.67
N ASP A 193 20.05 0.76 8.30
CA ASP A 193 20.06 -0.33 7.31
C ASP A 193 19.31 -1.58 7.80
N GLY A 194 18.70 -2.31 6.87
CA GLY A 194 17.86 -3.48 7.16
C GLY A 194 16.41 -3.17 7.53
N VAL A 195 16.04 -1.90 7.66
CA VAL A 195 14.64 -1.50 7.89
C VAL A 195 13.87 -1.41 6.58
N PHE A 196 12.65 -1.95 6.64
CA PHE A 196 11.67 -1.89 5.56
C PHE A 196 10.32 -1.45 6.12
N SER A 197 9.58 -0.65 5.37
CA SER A 197 8.28 -0.13 5.78
C SER A 197 7.40 0.23 4.57
N HIS A 198 6.25 0.85 4.81
CA HIS A 198 5.56 1.67 3.84
C HIS A 198 4.89 2.79 4.63
N SER A 199 5.00 4.03 4.15
CA SER A 199 4.32 5.19 4.70
C SER A 199 3.43 5.80 3.63
N ASP A 200 2.22 6.16 4.04
CA ASP A 200 1.30 6.95 3.24
C ASP A 200 1.34 8.41 3.70
N ILE A 201 0.53 9.26 3.07
CA ILE A 201 0.37 10.66 3.47
C ILE A 201 0.01 10.68 4.96
N ILE A 202 0.93 11.19 5.79
CA ILE A 202 0.70 11.37 7.21
C ILE A 202 -0.31 12.50 7.33
N LEU A 203 -1.53 12.12 7.67
CA LEU A 203 -2.52 13.00 8.25
C LEU A 203 -2.16 13.09 9.73
N ASP A 204 -1.63 14.23 10.15
CA ASP A 204 -1.18 14.44 11.54
C ASP A 204 -2.26 13.98 12.52
N LEU A 205 -1.99 12.87 13.23
CA LEU A 205 -2.63 12.57 14.49
C LEU A 205 -1.88 13.40 15.52
N TYR A 206 -2.40 14.59 15.82
CA TYR A 206 -1.91 15.42 16.92
C TYR A 206 -1.79 14.56 18.19
N LEU A 207 -0.55 14.42 18.68
CA LEU A 207 -0.26 14.15 20.09
C LEU A 207 -0.05 15.49 20.80
#